data_AF-A0A1G2BTE7-F1
#
_entry.id   AF-A0A1G2BTE7-F1
#
_cell.length_a   1.000
_cell.length_b   1.000
_cell.length_c   1.000
_cell.angle_alpha   90.00
_cell.angle_beta   90.00
_cell.angle_gamma   90.00
#
_symmetry.space_group_name_H-M   'P 1'
#
loop_
_entity.id
_entity.type
_entity.pdbx_description
1 polymer ?
#
loop_
_entity_poly.entity_id
_entity_poly.type
_entity_poly.pdbx_seq_one_letter_code
_entity_poly.pdbx_strand_id
1 'polypeptide(L)'
;MLTHEQRLRAYTLTILGLVIVGGVAFNIAVLSRLSDIRLMNDVRSFSNALERYKLAYWSYPEGSFDLRDGAVLSENGFARGQVTYYSGAMRSGKKVLFEGNADGYRLTFTLRNTWPAQGITDRKCMMTTRAQLYCGEAQNGGP
;
A
#
# COMPACT_ATOMS: atom_id res chain seq x y z
N MET A 1 -21.17 -51.14 -2.88
CA MET A 1 -21.39 -50.29 -4.07
C MET A 1 -22.35 -49.18 -3.69
N LEU A 2 -21.98 -47.89 -3.86
CA LEU A 2 -22.90 -46.77 -3.65
C LEU A 2 -24.05 -46.82 -4.67
N THR A 3 -25.28 -46.63 -4.21
CA THR A 3 -26.46 -46.54 -5.09
C THR A 3 -26.38 -45.28 -5.97
N HIS A 4 -27.12 -45.25 -7.07
CA HIS A 4 -27.12 -44.12 -8.00
C HIS A 4 -27.45 -42.79 -7.29
N GLU A 5 -28.39 -42.81 -6.33
CA GLU A 5 -28.74 -41.64 -5.53
C GLU A 5 -27.60 -41.17 -4.62
N GLN A 6 -26.87 -42.11 -3.99
CA GLN A 6 -25.74 -41.77 -3.13
C GLN A 6 -24.58 -41.14 -3.93
N ARG A 7 -24.34 -41.64 -5.16
CA ARG A 7 -23.36 -41.04 -6.07
C ARG A 7 -23.78 -39.62 -6.48
N LEU A 8 -25.05 -39.43 -6.83
CA LEU A 8 -25.57 -38.11 -7.23
C LEU A 8 -25.38 -37.08 -6.10
N ARG A 9 -25.77 -37.42 -4.86
CA ARG A 9 -25.59 -36.55 -3.69
C ARG A 9 -24.11 -36.23 -3.43
N ALA A 10 -23.23 -37.22 -3.55
CA ALA A 10 -21.79 -37.01 -3.37
C ALA A 10 -21.21 -36.04 -4.42
N TYR A 11 -21.62 -36.16 -5.69
CA TYR A 11 -21.23 -35.24 -6.75
C TYR A 11 -21.77 -33.82 -6.52
N THR A 12 -23.02 -33.67 -6.11
CA THR A 12 -23.59 -32.35 -5.81
C THR A 12 -22.86 -31.67 -4.66
N LEU A 13 -22.52 -32.41 -3.60
CA LEU A 13 -21.79 -31.87 -2.44
C LEU A 13 -20.35 -31.47 -2.80
N THR A 14 -19.67 -32.25 -3.64
CA THR A 14 -18.31 -31.90 -4.10
C THR A 14 -18.31 -30.68 -5.01
N ILE A 15 -19.25 -30.58 -5.95
CA ILE A 15 -19.40 -29.39 -6.81
C ILE A 15 -19.71 -28.15 -5.96
N LEU A 16 -20.65 -28.27 -5.01
CA LEU A 16 -21.00 -27.16 -4.13
C LEU A 16 -19.80 -26.71 -3.28
N GLY A 17 -19.02 -27.66 -2.75
CA GLY A 17 -17.78 -27.37 -2.04
C GLY A 17 -16.77 -26.61 -2.89
N LEU A 18 -16.55 -27.02 -4.15
CA LEU A 18 -15.65 -26.33 -5.07
C LEU A 18 -16.11 -24.90 -5.40
N VAL A 19 -17.42 -24.70 -5.58
CA VAL A 19 -18.00 -23.36 -5.83
C VAL A 19 -17.78 -22.44 -4.64
N ILE A 20 -18.01 -22.93 -3.41
CA ILE A 20 -17.80 -22.14 -2.20
C ILE A 20 -16.32 -21.78 -2.03
N VAL A 21 -15.42 -22.76 -2.16
CA VAL A 21 -13.96 -22.53 -2.02
C VAL A 21 -13.46 -21.56 -3.10
N GLY A 22 -13.88 -21.75 -4.35
CA GLY A 22 -13.53 -20.85 -5.46
C GLY A 22 -14.05 -19.43 -5.25
N GLY A 23 -15.30 -19.28 -4.80
CA GLY A 23 -15.90 -18.00 -4.48
C GLY A 23 -15.17 -17.26 -3.35
N VAL A 24 -14.83 -17.97 -2.27
CA VAL A 24 -14.06 -17.40 -1.15
C VAL A 24 -12.67 -16.97 -1.61
N ALA A 25 -11.95 -17.81 -2.36
CA ALA A 25 -10.62 -17.49 -2.87
C ALA A 25 -10.64 -16.26 -3.80
N PHE A 26 -11.63 -16.16 -4.68
CA PHE A 26 -11.80 -15.00 -5.56
C PHE A 26 -12.06 -13.71 -4.78
N ASN A 27 -12.96 -13.76 -3.79
CA ASN A 27 -13.25 -12.60 -2.94
C ASN A 27 -12.00 -12.11 -2.19
N ILE A 28 -11.21 -13.03 -1.62
CA ILE A 28 -9.96 -12.69 -0.92
C ILE A 28 -8.96 -12.04 -1.90
N ALA A 29 -8.83 -12.58 -3.13
CA ALA A 29 -7.93 -12.02 -4.14
C ALA A 29 -8.33 -10.59 -4.55
N VAL A 30 -9.62 -10.33 -4.74
CA VAL A 30 -10.14 -8.99 -5.08
C VAL A 30 -9.89 -8.00 -3.94
N LEU A 31 -10.21 -8.37 -2.70
CA LEU A 31 -9.98 -7.52 -1.53
C LEU A 31 -8.50 -7.20 -1.34
N SER A 32 -7.61 -8.18 -1.55
CA SER A 32 -6.16 -8.00 -1.50
C SER A 32 -5.69 -6.96 -2.52
N ARG A 33 -6.16 -7.06 -3.78
CA ARG A 33 -5.83 -6.09 -4.84
C ARG A 33 -6.33 -4.69 -4.54
N LEU A 34 -7.57 -4.56 -4.06
CA LEU A 34 -8.14 -3.25 -3.68
C LEU A 34 -7.36 -2.60 -2.53
N SER A 35 -6.92 -3.40 -1.56
CA SER A 35 -6.07 -2.91 -0.46
C SER A 35 -4.74 -2.33 -0.96
N ASP A 36 -4.08 -3.02 -1.88
CA ASP A 36 -2.81 -2.56 -2.44
C ASP A 36 -2.99 -1.28 -3.28
N ILE A 37 -4.08 -1.18 -4.06
CA ILE A 37 -4.40 0.02 -4.84
C ILE A 37 -4.63 1.22 -3.91
N ARG A 38 -5.38 1.02 -2.82
CA ARG A 38 -5.58 2.05 -1.79
C ARG A 38 -4.26 2.51 -1.19
N LEU A 39 -3.41 1.57 -0.79
CA LEU A 39 -2.09 1.88 -0.24
C LEU A 39 -1.25 2.72 -1.22
N MET A 40 -1.20 2.33 -2.50
CA MET A 40 -0.47 3.12 -3.51
C MET A 40 -1.03 4.55 -3.66
N ASN A 41 -2.36 4.69 -3.66
CA ASN A 41 -2.99 6.01 -3.75
C ASN A 41 -2.71 6.86 -2.51
N ASP A 42 -2.74 6.26 -1.31
CA ASP A 42 -2.43 6.95 -0.06
C ASP A 42 -0.97 7.42 -0.04
N VAL A 43 -0.03 6.57 -0.47
CA VAL A 43 1.39 6.92 -0.58
C VAL A 43 1.62 8.03 -1.62
N ARG A 44 0.98 7.96 -2.78
CA ARG A 44 1.05 9.03 -3.80
C ARG A 44 0.47 10.34 -3.29
N SER A 45 -0.65 10.28 -2.58
CA SER A 45 -1.28 11.46 -1.99
C SER A 45 -0.37 12.12 -0.95
N PHE A 46 0.25 11.32 -0.07
CA PHE A 46 1.19 11.81 0.92
C PHE A 46 2.47 12.39 0.29
N SER A 47 3.02 11.70 -0.72
CA SER A 47 4.16 12.18 -1.50
C SER A 47 3.88 13.53 -2.18
N ASN A 48 2.72 13.69 -2.81
CA ASN A 48 2.31 14.98 -3.39
C ASN A 48 2.17 16.08 -2.33
N ALA A 49 1.73 15.74 -1.11
CA ALA A 49 1.65 16.70 -0.01
C ALA A 49 3.05 17.14 0.46
N LEU A 50 4.03 16.23 0.49
CA LEU A 50 5.44 16.57 0.77
C LEU A 50 6.00 17.53 -0.28
N GLU A 51 5.72 17.32 -1.56
CA GLU A 51 6.14 18.26 -2.62
C GLU A 51 5.53 19.66 -2.40
N ARG A 52 4.24 19.74 -2.04
CA ARG A 52 3.58 21.01 -1.72
C ARG A 52 4.16 21.68 -0.49
N TYR A 53 4.50 20.89 0.54
CA TYR A 53 5.17 21.38 1.74
C TYR A 53 6.54 21.98 1.39
N LYS A 54 7.35 21.29 0.58
CA LYS A 54 8.66 21.75 0.13
C LYS A 54 8.58 23.07 -0.65
N LEU A 55 7.54 23.26 -1.46
CA LEU A 55 7.32 24.53 -2.17
C LEU A 55 7.03 25.70 -1.22
N ALA A 56 6.41 25.45 -0.06
CA ALA A 56 6.09 26.48 0.92
C ALA A 56 7.27 26.78 1.87
N TYR A 57 7.99 25.76 2.31
CA TYR A 57 8.99 25.86 3.39
C TYR A 57 10.43 25.66 2.93
N TRP A 58 10.67 25.37 1.65
CA TRP A 58 11.99 25.15 1.06
C TRP A 58 12.80 24.02 1.72
N SER A 59 12.19 23.18 2.54
CA SER A 59 12.73 21.94 3.13
C SER A 59 11.66 20.84 3.19
N TYR A 60 12.06 19.57 3.31
CA TYR A 60 11.14 18.50 3.71
C TYR A 60 11.21 18.31 5.23
N PRO A 61 10.16 17.75 5.86
CA PRO A 61 10.21 17.42 7.28
C PRO A 61 11.25 16.32 7.54
N GLU A 62 12.04 16.51 8.61
CA GLU A 62 13.11 15.60 8.97
C GLU A 62 12.64 14.45 9.87
N GLY A 63 13.30 13.30 9.77
CA GLY A 63 13.13 12.17 10.68
C GLY A 63 12.64 10.90 9.99
N SER A 64 12.37 9.88 10.81
CA SER A 64 11.82 8.60 10.36
C SER A 64 10.59 8.23 11.17
N PHE A 65 9.49 7.94 10.48
CA PHE A 65 8.18 7.68 11.09
C PHE A 65 7.43 6.56 10.37
N ASP A 66 6.64 5.81 11.12
CA ASP A 66 5.68 4.85 10.55
C ASP A 66 4.33 5.55 10.35
N LEU A 67 3.87 5.60 9.10
CA LEU A 67 2.64 6.29 8.71
C LEU A 67 1.39 5.42 8.88
N ARG A 68 1.55 4.17 9.33
CA ARG A 68 0.43 3.20 9.47
C ARG A 68 -0.68 3.72 10.38
N ASP A 69 -0.30 4.34 11.50
CA ASP A 69 -1.24 4.71 12.56
C ASP A 69 -1.81 6.14 12.37
N GLY A 70 -1.38 6.82 11.30
CA GLY A 70 -1.80 8.18 10.97
C GLY A 70 -0.64 9.14 10.88
N ALA A 71 -0.72 10.06 9.92
CA ALA A 71 0.20 11.18 9.81
C ALA A 71 -0.58 12.47 9.57
N VAL A 72 -0.14 13.53 10.24
CA VAL A 72 -0.57 14.89 9.99
C VAL A 72 0.66 15.66 9.57
N LEU A 73 0.67 16.14 8.33
CA LEU A 73 1.67 17.06 7.80
C LEU A 73 1.01 18.44 7.76
N SER A 74 1.49 19.34 8.60
CA SER A 74 1.04 20.73 8.66
C SER A 74 2.23 21.67 8.46
N GLU A 75 2.00 22.99 8.51
CA GLU A 75 3.05 24.01 8.56
C GLU A 75 4.13 23.78 9.65
N ASN A 76 3.79 23.05 10.72
CA ASN A 76 4.70 22.72 11.82
C ASN A 76 5.42 21.37 11.60
N GLY A 77 5.46 20.86 10.37
CA GLY A 77 5.97 19.54 10.05
C GLY A 77 5.00 18.42 10.44
N PHE A 78 5.50 17.38 11.12
CA PHE A 78 4.68 16.23 11.58
C PHE A 78 3.93 16.53 12.88
N ALA A 79 3.17 17.62 12.89
CA ALA A 79 2.40 18.07 14.04
C ALA A 79 1.04 18.63 13.59
N ARG A 80 0.21 19.02 14.56
CA ARG A 80 -1.02 19.76 14.28
C ARG A 80 -0.69 21.23 14.01
N GLY A 81 -1.47 21.84 13.13
CA GLY A 81 -1.41 23.27 12.83
C GLY A 81 -2.68 23.74 12.14
N GLN A 82 -2.71 25.03 11.79
CA GLN A 82 -3.83 25.65 11.09
C GLN A 82 -3.88 25.24 9.61
N VAL A 83 -2.71 25.11 8.96
CA VAL A 83 -2.60 24.72 7.55
C VAL A 83 -2.18 23.26 7.42
N THR A 84 -3.13 22.40 7.07
CA THR A 84 -2.87 20.97 6.88
C THR A 84 -2.61 20.65 5.41
N TYR A 85 -1.43 20.11 5.11
CA TYR A 85 -1.04 19.61 3.79
C TYR A 85 -1.50 18.17 3.57
N TYR A 86 -1.48 17.37 4.64
CA TYR A 86 -1.98 15.99 4.64
C TYR A 86 -2.50 15.62 6.02
N SER A 87 -3.61 14.90 6.04
CA SER A 87 -4.08 14.20 7.24
C SER A 87 -4.75 12.91 6.80
N GLY A 88 -4.23 11.78 7.27
CA GLY A 88 -4.76 10.49 6.87
C GLY A 88 -4.06 9.35 7.59
N ALA A 89 -4.71 8.19 7.61
CA ALA A 89 -4.11 6.95 8.08
C ALA A 89 -3.91 6.00 6.91
N MET A 90 -2.69 5.49 6.76
CA MET A 90 -2.38 4.50 5.74
C MET A 90 -2.85 3.12 6.22
N ARG A 91 -4.17 2.90 6.16
CA ARG A 91 -4.89 1.72 6.67
C ARG A 91 -4.65 0.45 5.84
N SER A 92 -3.42 0.20 5.43
CA SER A 92 -3.05 -0.98 4.63
C SER A 92 -2.81 -2.23 5.48
N GLY A 93 -2.77 -2.10 6.81
CA GLY A 93 -2.30 -3.16 7.72
C GLY A 93 -0.82 -3.54 7.47
N LYS A 94 -0.11 -2.79 6.62
CA LYS A 94 1.30 -2.95 6.29
C LYS A 94 2.05 -1.69 6.73
N LYS A 95 3.32 -1.87 7.08
CA LYS A 95 4.20 -0.79 7.48
C LYS A 95 4.43 0.13 6.29
N VAL A 96 4.31 1.44 6.50
CA VAL A 96 4.75 2.46 5.53
C VAL A 96 5.72 3.37 6.26
N LEU A 97 6.99 3.26 5.90
CA LEU A 97 8.07 3.99 6.54
C LEU A 97 8.38 5.24 5.76
N PHE A 98 8.29 6.39 6.41
CA PHE A 98 8.85 7.64 5.94
C PHE A 98 10.27 7.82 6.49
N GLU A 99 11.17 8.30 5.66
CA GLU A 99 12.50 8.79 6.00
C GLU A 99 12.73 10.09 5.24
N GLY A 100 13.00 11.20 5.92
CA GLY A 100 13.19 12.50 5.29
C GLY A 100 14.28 13.34 5.94
N ASN A 101 14.85 14.23 5.14
CA ASN A 101 15.77 15.29 5.55
C ASN A 101 15.49 16.57 4.74
N ALA A 102 16.25 17.65 4.94
CA ALA A 102 16.00 18.91 4.22
C ALA A 102 16.00 18.80 2.67
N ASP A 103 16.75 17.84 2.11
CA ASP A 103 17.01 17.71 0.67
C ASP A 103 16.08 16.71 -0.03
N GLY A 104 15.54 15.73 0.69
CA GLY A 104 14.69 14.71 0.10
C GLY A 104 13.97 13.83 1.11
N TYR A 105 13.15 12.93 0.57
CA TYR A 105 12.48 11.90 1.34
C TYR A 105 12.41 10.57 0.61
N ARG A 106 12.10 9.53 1.38
CA ARG A 106 11.84 8.17 0.95
C ARG A 106 10.67 7.60 1.73
N LEU A 107 9.74 6.98 1.01
CA LEU A 107 8.61 6.25 1.57
C LEU A 107 8.72 4.78 1.17
N THR A 108 9.01 3.89 2.11
CA THR A 108 9.13 2.45 1.86
C THR A 108 7.87 1.71 2.29
N PHE A 109 7.31 0.89 1.41
CA PHE A 109 6.11 0.10 1.66
C PHE A 109 6.15 -1.24 0.93
N THR A 110 5.21 -2.14 1.28
CA THR A 110 5.11 -3.47 0.66
C THR A 110 3.70 -3.78 0.22
N LEU A 111 3.53 -4.10 -1.06
CA LEU A 111 2.30 -4.56 -1.67
C LEU A 111 2.12 -6.07 -1.47
N ARG A 112 0.88 -6.55 -1.56
CA ARG A 112 0.57 -7.99 -1.51
C ARG A 112 0.69 -8.68 -2.86
N ASN A 113 0.47 -7.94 -3.93
CA ASN A 113 0.45 -8.45 -5.29
C ASN A 113 1.55 -7.79 -6.13
N THR A 114 1.99 -8.51 -7.16
CA THR A 114 2.78 -7.95 -8.26
C THR A 114 1.83 -7.63 -9.42
N TRP A 115 2.09 -6.53 -10.13
CA TRP A 115 1.29 -6.07 -11.27
C TRP A 115 2.20 -5.67 -12.44
N PRO A 116 2.66 -6.65 -13.23
CA PRO A 116 3.55 -6.39 -14.36
C PRO A 116 2.98 -5.39 -15.37
N ALA A 117 1.66 -5.44 -15.61
CA ALA A 117 0.96 -4.49 -16.50
C ALA A 117 1.01 -3.02 -16.03
N GLN A 118 1.34 -2.78 -14.76
CA GLN A 118 1.51 -1.44 -14.17
C GLN A 118 2.98 -1.11 -13.90
N GLY A 119 3.92 -1.93 -14.40
CA GLY A 119 5.35 -1.79 -14.14
C GLY A 119 5.80 -2.20 -12.73
N ILE A 120 4.94 -2.89 -11.97
CA ILE A 120 5.24 -3.34 -10.61
C ILE A 120 5.58 -4.83 -10.66
N THR A 121 6.86 -5.11 -10.82
CA THR A 121 7.39 -6.49 -10.87
C THR A 121 7.59 -7.08 -9.47
N ASP A 122 7.76 -6.22 -8.48
CA ASP A 122 8.12 -6.58 -7.11
C ASP A 122 7.14 -6.00 -6.10
N ARG A 123 7.07 -6.66 -4.94
CA ARG A 123 6.17 -6.28 -3.86
C ARG A 123 6.73 -5.19 -2.97
N LYS A 124 8.05 -5.04 -2.91
CA LYS A 124 8.71 -3.98 -2.14
C LYS A 124 8.81 -2.75 -3.02
N CYS A 125 8.24 -1.64 -2.56
CA CYS A 125 8.21 -0.40 -3.30
C CYS A 125 8.73 0.75 -2.44
N MET A 126 9.34 1.73 -3.10
CA MET A 126 9.77 2.99 -2.53
C MET A 126 9.24 4.16 -3.37
N MET A 127 8.78 5.22 -2.71
CA MET A 127 8.46 6.50 -3.35
C MET A 127 9.49 7.53 -2.87
N THR A 128 10.17 8.19 -3.80
CA THR A 128 11.18 9.21 -3.50
C THR A 128 10.72 10.60 -3.95
N THR A 129 11.56 11.62 -3.70
CA THR A 129 11.40 13.00 -4.16
C THR A 129 10.86 13.09 -5.59
N ARG A 130 9.98 14.07 -5.84
CA ARG A 130 9.19 14.23 -7.08
C ARG A 130 8.20 13.10 -7.34
N ALA A 131 7.74 12.43 -6.29
CA ALA A 131 6.79 11.33 -6.36
C ALA A 131 7.21 10.20 -7.34
N GLN A 132 8.51 9.87 -7.35
CA GLN A 132 9.05 8.81 -8.20
C GLN A 132 8.88 7.45 -7.52
N LEU A 133 8.16 6.53 -8.18
CA LEU A 133 7.89 5.19 -7.68
C LEU A 133 8.89 4.18 -8.25
N TYR A 134 9.52 3.42 -7.37
CA TYR A 134 10.38 2.28 -7.71
C TYR A 134 9.91 1.05 -6.97
N CYS A 135 9.74 -0.07 -7.65
CA CYS A 135 9.46 -1.36 -7.03
C CYS A 135 10.54 -2.35 -7.45
N GLY A 136 11.16 -3.01 -6.48
CA GLY A 136 12.29 -3.90 -6.70
C GLY A 136 12.78 -4.52 -5.39
N GLU A 137 13.78 -5.39 -5.45
CA GLU A 137 14.56 -5.72 -4.26
C GLU A 137 15.15 -4.42 -3.72
N ALA A 138 14.83 -4.09 -2.46
CA ALA A 138 15.34 -2.88 -1.81
C ALA A 138 16.87 -2.87 -1.96
N GLN A 139 17.39 -2.00 -2.83
CA GLN A 139 18.82 -1.78 -2.91
C GLN A 139 19.24 -1.16 -1.58
N ASN A 140 19.91 -1.97 -0.77
CA ASN A 140 20.66 -1.48 0.37
C ASN A 140 21.85 -0.66 -0.18
N GLY A 141 21.87 0.66 0.06
CA GLY A 141 22.93 1.61 -0.33
C GLY A 141 22.56 2.36 -1.61
N GLY A 142 22.40 3.69 -1.62
CA GLY A 142 23.44 4.70 -1.34
C GLY A 142 24.42 4.72 -2.53
N PRO A 143 24.71 5.85 -3.19
CA PRO A 143 24.80 7.23 -2.67
C PRO A 143 23.65 8.19 -3.07
#